data_AF-A0A6G3LEJ8-F1
#
_entry.id   AF-A0A6G3LEJ8-F1
#
_cell.length_a   1.000
_cell.length_b   1.000
_cell.length_c   1.000
_cell.angle_alpha   90.00
_cell.angle_beta   90.00
_cell.angle_gamma   90.00
#
_symmetry.space_group_name_H-M   'P 1'
#
loop_
_entity.id
_entity.type
_entity.pdbx_description
1 polymer ?
#
loop_
_entity_poly.entity_id
_entity_poly.type
_entity_poly.pdbx_seq_one_letter_code
_entity_poly.pdbx_strand_id
1 'polypeptide(L)'
;LLLGIYQGFLRLAEKNGQIPKLWAVQPTQVKYLRGKVKVVRDAEGPSDLADALVVKSPARLDEIVEAINRSGGGALIVNDDDMRRGVKALYSMGFIVEPSSAVVWAALEHLEKEELIGNKVLVPLTGSGLKYIGQIKL
;
A
#
# COMPACT_ATOMS: atom_id res chain seq x y z
N LEU A 1 3.05 9.50 -4.05
CA LEU A 1 2.68 9.40 -2.62
C LEU A 1 3.87 9.03 -1.73
N LEU A 2 4.42 7.81 -1.83
CA LEU A 2 5.44 7.29 -0.91
C LEU A 2 6.63 8.23 -0.69
N LEU A 3 7.25 8.73 -1.77
CA LEU A 3 8.35 9.69 -1.67
C LEU A 3 7.94 10.99 -0.96
N GLY A 4 6.72 11.48 -1.18
CA GLY A 4 6.21 12.68 -0.50
C GLY A 4 6.09 12.46 1.01
N ILE A 5 5.56 11.30 1.42
CA ILE A 5 5.48 10.89 2.84
C ILE A 5 6.89 10.80 3.44
N TYR A 6 7.80 10.08 2.77
CA TYR A 6 9.18 9.91 3.22
C TYR A 6 9.89 11.26 3.42
N GLN A 7 9.81 12.15 2.43
CA GLN A 7 10.44 13.48 2.50
C GLN A 7 9.82 14.36 3.59
N GLY A 8 8.50 14.25 3.82
CA GLY A 8 7.84 14.93 4.93
C GLY A 8 8.39 14.48 6.28
N PHE A 9 8.49 13.17 6.50
CA PHE A 9 9.07 12.62 7.74
C PHE A 9 10.57 12.85 7.88
N LEU A 10 11.31 12.86 6.78
CA LEU A 10 12.74 13.17 6.78
C LEU A 10 13.00 14.58 7.34
N ARG A 11 12.22 15.58 6.89
CA ARG A 11 12.28 16.96 7.42
C ARG A 11 11.83 17.08 8.87
N LEU A 12 10.90 16.23 9.31
CA LEU A 12 10.50 16.17 10.71
C LEU A 12 11.59 15.53 11.58
N ALA A 13 12.31 14.54 11.05
CA ALA A 13 13.41 13.88 11.77
C ALA A 13 14.54 14.84 12.12
N GLU A 14 14.81 15.85 11.28
CA GLU A 14 15.74 16.95 11.57
C GLU A 14 15.34 17.78 12.80
N LYS A 15 14.06 17.70 13.23
CA LYS A 15 13.48 18.42 14.37
C LYS A 15 13.10 17.50 15.53
N ASN A 16 13.81 16.38 15.70
CA ASN A 16 13.55 15.30 16.69
C ASN A 16 12.35 14.39 16.37
N GLY A 17 11.86 14.39 15.13
CA GLY A 17 10.91 13.39 14.64
C GLY A 17 11.57 12.03 14.38
N GLN A 18 10.75 11.03 14.02
CA GLN A 18 11.23 9.73 13.57
C GLN A 18 10.63 9.40 12.20
N ILE A 19 11.40 8.69 11.38
CA ILE A 19 10.90 8.16 10.11
C ILE A 19 10.16 6.85 10.41
N PRO A 20 8.85 6.74 10.14
CA PRO A 20 8.14 5.48 10.32
C PRO A 20 8.58 4.46 9.26
N LYS A 21 8.48 3.17 9.58
CA LYS A 21 8.65 2.10 8.58
C LYS A 21 7.65 2.31 7.44
N LEU A 22 8.14 2.34 6.21
CA LEU A 22 7.31 2.52 5.02
C LEU A 22 6.99 1.17 4.38
N TRP A 23 5.71 0.84 4.33
CA TRP A 23 5.21 -0.37 3.67
C TRP A 23 4.53 0.00 2.35
N ALA A 24 5.15 -0.40 1.24
CA ALA A 24 4.57 -0.24 -0.09
C ALA A 24 3.65 -1.42 -0.41
N VAL A 25 2.53 -1.15 -1.07
CA VAL A 25 1.60 -2.20 -1.51
C VAL A 25 1.49 -2.13 -3.02
N GLN A 26 1.67 -3.26 -3.70
CA GLN A 26 1.60 -3.35 -5.15
C GLN A 26 0.67 -4.48 -5.61
N PRO A 27 -0.05 -4.33 -6.73
CA PRO A 27 -0.85 -5.42 -7.29
C PRO A 27 0.03 -6.48 -7.97
N THR A 28 -0.48 -7.70 -8.17
CA THR A 28 0.27 -8.78 -8.82
C THR A 28 0.76 -8.44 -10.23
N GLN A 29 0.06 -7.59 -10.97
CA GLN A 29 0.45 -7.12 -12.30
C GLN A 29 1.62 -6.11 -12.33
N VAL A 30 1.96 -5.48 -11.19
CA VAL A 30 3.06 -4.51 -11.08
C VAL A 30 3.92 -4.86 -9.87
N LYS A 31 5.02 -5.59 -10.10
CA LYS A 31 5.93 -6.07 -9.03
C LYS A 31 7.32 -5.43 -9.12
N TYR A 32 7.44 -4.15 -9.48
CA TYR A 32 8.75 -3.51 -9.72
C TYR A 32 9.67 -3.45 -8.48
N LEU A 33 9.14 -3.61 -7.26
CA LEU A 33 9.91 -3.68 -6.01
C LEU A 33 10.41 -5.10 -5.70
N ARG A 34 9.92 -6.13 -6.40
CA ARG A 34 10.37 -7.51 -6.23
C ARG A 34 11.87 -7.59 -6.51
N GLY A 35 12.62 -8.18 -5.58
CA GLY A 35 14.08 -8.29 -5.66
C GLY A 35 14.84 -7.00 -5.35
N LYS A 36 14.16 -5.89 -5.02
CA LYS A 36 14.79 -4.60 -4.68
C LYS A 36 14.57 -4.17 -3.24
N VAL A 37 13.49 -4.62 -2.61
CA VAL A 37 13.17 -4.41 -1.18
C VAL A 37 12.69 -5.72 -0.57
N LYS A 38 12.63 -5.78 0.77
CA LYS A 38 12.03 -6.92 1.48
C LYS A 38 10.54 -7.03 1.14
N VAL A 39 10.15 -8.12 0.48
CA VAL A 39 8.74 -8.45 0.22
C VAL A 39 8.29 -9.43 1.30
N VAL A 40 7.32 -9.03 2.14
CA VAL A 40 6.86 -9.86 3.27
C VAL A 40 5.61 -10.68 2.92
N ARG A 41 4.88 -10.28 1.87
CA ARG A 41 3.75 -11.01 1.32
C ARG A 41 3.78 -10.96 -0.19
N ASP A 42 3.60 -12.12 -0.82
CA ASP A 42 3.58 -12.27 -2.27
C ASP A 42 2.34 -13.02 -2.71
N ALA A 43 1.25 -12.29 -3.00
CA ALA A 43 0.05 -12.90 -3.54
C ALA A 43 0.24 -13.37 -4.99
N GLU A 44 -0.50 -14.42 -5.33
CA GLU A 44 -0.70 -14.91 -6.69
C GLU A 44 -2.13 -14.62 -7.16
N GLY A 45 -2.37 -14.76 -8.46
CA GLY A 45 -3.68 -14.48 -9.08
C GLY A 45 -3.79 -13.11 -9.76
N PRO A 46 -4.95 -12.81 -10.36
CA PRO A 46 -5.18 -11.59 -11.11
C PRO A 46 -5.25 -10.36 -10.20
N SER A 47 -5.05 -9.19 -10.79
CA SER A 47 -5.18 -7.91 -10.12
C SER A 47 -5.84 -6.87 -11.04
N ASP A 48 -6.88 -7.30 -11.76
CA ASP A 48 -7.54 -6.52 -12.81
C ASP A 48 -8.34 -5.34 -12.22
N LEU A 49 -8.70 -5.41 -10.93
CA LEU A 49 -9.36 -4.31 -10.21
C LEU A 49 -8.42 -3.15 -9.87
N ALA A 50 -7.11 -3.32 -10.05
CA ALA A 50 -6.10 -2.31 -9.72
C ALA A 50 -5.71 -1.43 -10.91
N ASP A 51 -6.66 -1.05 -11.75
CA ASP A 51 -6.47 -0.22 -12.95
C ASP A 51 -5.64 1.05 -12.67
N ALA A 52 -5.90 1.73 -11.55
CA ALA A 52 -5.23 2.96 -11.16
C ALA A 52 -3.80 2.77 -10.60
N LEU A 53 -3.36 1.53 -10.35
CA LEU A 53 -2.01 1.22 -9.82
C LEU A 53 -1.05 0.69 -10.89
N VAL A 54 -1.43 0.69 -12.17
CA VAL A 54 -0.62 0.15 -13.26
C VAL A 54 0.49 1.11 -13.68
N VAL A 55 1.51 1.26 -12.82
CA VAL A 55 2.77 1.94 -13.16
C VAL A 55 3.88 0.91 -13.21
N LYS A 56 4.11 0.34 -14.40
CA LYS A 56 5.10 -0.74 -14.59
C LYS A 56 6.55 -0.28 -14.38
N SER A 57 6.86 0.96 -14.75
CA SER A 57 8.21 1.54 -14.61
C SER A 57 8.13 2.94 -13.99
N PRO A 58 8.27 3.06 -12.65
CA PRO A 58 8.29 4.35 -12.00
C PRO A 58 9.56 5.14 -12.35
N ALA A 59 9.43 6.39 -12.77
CA ALA A 59 10.57 7.25 -13.10
C ALA A 59 11.56 7.46 -11.95
N ARG A 60 11.09 7.32 -10.70
CA ARG A 60 11.88 7.53 -9.47
C ARG A 60 12.03 6.24 -8.65
N LEU A 61 12.20 5.11 -9.35
CA LEU A 61 12.23 3.78 -8.72
C LEU A 61 13.34 3.65 -7.67
N ASP A 62 14.55 4.08 -7.99
CA ASP A 62 15.69 3.95 -7.08
C ASP A 62 15.47 4.75 -5.79
N GLU A 63 14.87 5.95 -5.90
CA GLU A 63 14.50 6.74 -4.73
C GLU A 63 13.41 6.07 -3.88
N ILE A 64 12.46 5.36 -4.52
CA ILE A 64 11.42 4.62 -3.80
C ILE A 64 12.05 3.47 -3.02
N VAL A 65 12.94 2.71 -3.67
CA VAL A 65 13.66 1.59 -3.05
C VAL A 65 14.49 2.08 -1.87
N GLU A 66 15.24 3.16 -2.05
CA GLU A 66 16.06 3.77 -1.01
C GLU A 66 15.21 4.24 0.18
N ALA A 67 14.09 4.93 -0.08
CA ALA A 67 13.18 5.38 0.97
C ALA A 67 12.61 4.22 1.80
N ILE A 68 12.21 3.12 1.14
CA ILE A 68 11.70 1.93 1.82
C ILE A 68 12.80 1.30 2.67
N ASN A 69 13.99 1.08 2.11
CA ASN A 69 15.10 0.44 2.81
C ASN A 69 15.59 1.28 4.00
N ARG A 70 15.77 2.59 3.84
CA ARG A 70 16.16 3.50 4.93
C ARG A 70 15.13 3.61 6.04
N SER A 71 13.85 3.41 5.73
CA SER A 71 12.80 3.37 6.74
C SER A 71 12.74 2.05 7.51
N GLY A 72 13.47 1.00 7.08
CA GLY A 72 13.37 -0.35 7.64
C GLY A 72 12.02 -1.04 7.35
N GLY A 73 11.32 -0.57 6.32
CA GLY A 73 10.05 -1.12 5.86
C GLY A 73 10.20 -2.19 4.80
N GLY A 74 9.22 -2.29 3.91
CA GLY A 74 9.21 -3.30 2.85
C GLY A 74 8.05 -3.14 1.89
N ALA A 75 7.73 -4.22 1.18
CA ALA A 75 6.62 -4.26 0.24
C ALA A 75 5.73 -5.49 0.43
N LEU A 76 4.49 -5.34 0.00
CA LEU A 76 3.49 -6.40 -0.04
C LEU A 76 2.87 -6.42 -1.43
N ILE A 77 2.63 -7.62 -1.93
CA ILE A 77 1.97 -7.84 -3.21
C ILE A 77 0.57 -8.40 -2.93
N VAL A 78 -0.44 -7.85 -3.62
CA VAL A 78 -1.87 -8.16 -3.42
C VAL A 78 -2.56 -8.51 -4.75
N ASN A 79 -3.65 -9.26 -4.67
CA ASN A 79 -4.47 -9.66 -5.82
C ASN A 79 -5.90 -9.07 -5.75
N ASP A 80 -6.78 -9.44 -6.68
CA ASP A 80 -8.16 -8.95 -6.71
C ASP A 80 -8.99 -9.37 -5.50
N ASP A 81 -8.78 -10.59 -4.97
CA ASP A 81 -9.50 -11.06 -3.80
C ASP A 81 -9.17 -10.22 -2.56
N ASP A 82 -7.91 -9.84 -2.41
CA ASP A 82 -7.46 -8.89 -1.40
C ASP A 82 -8.16 -7.53 -1.52
N MET A 83 -8.29 -7.02 -2.74
CA MET A 83 -8.98 -5.76 -3.00
C MET A 83 -10.46 -5.84 -2.67
N ARG A 84 -11.15 -6.91 -3.07
CA ARG A 84 -12.57 -7.11 -2.75
C ARG A 84 -12.80 -7.19 -1.24
N ARG A 85 -11.98 -7.96 -0.53
CA ARG A 85 -12.02 -8.04 0.94
C ARG A 85 -11.77 -6.68 1.57
N GLY A 86 -10.77 -5.95 1.08
CA GLY A 86 -10.44 -4.61 1.55
C GLY A 86 -11.57 -3.61 1.36
N VAL A 87 -12.20 -3.57 0.17
CA VAL A 87 -13.34 -2.70 -0.09
C VAL A 87 -14.48 -3.04 0.87
N LYS A 88 -14.80 -4.33 1.02
CA LYS A 88 -15.89 -4.78 1.91
C LYS A 88 -15.67 -4.35 3.36
N ALA A 89 -14.45 -4.54 3.87
CA ALA A 89 -14.09 -4.16 5.24
C ALA A 89 -14.10 -2.64 5.45
N LEU A 90 -13.52 -1.88 4.52
CA LEU A 90 -13.50 -0.42 4.62
C LEU A 90 -14.91 0.17 4.51
N TYR A 91 -15.77 -0.41 3.67
CA TYR A 91 -17.17 0.03 3.52
C TYR A 91 -17.98 -0.24 4.79
N SER A 92 -17.78 -1.39 5.46
CA SER A 92 -18.47 -1.67 6.73
C SER A 92 -18.04 -0.73 7.86
N MET A 93 -16.87 -0.10 7.73
CA MET A 93 -16.37 0.96 8.63
C MET A 93 -16.79 2.38 8.21
N GLY A 94 -17.55 2.53 7.11
CA GLY A 94 -18.01 3.83 6.62
C GLY A 94 -17.05 4.54 5.65
N PHE A 95 -15.98 3.89 5.20
CA PHE A 95 -15.04 4.45 4.22
C PHE A 95 -15.39 4.01 2.79
N ILE A 96 -15.89 4.94 1.98
CA ILE A 96 -16.21 4.70 0.56
C ILE A 96 -14.95 4.94 -0.29
N VAL A 97 -14.20 3.87 -0.58
CA VAL A 97 -12.92 3.88 -1.31
C VAL A 97 -12.95 3.12 -2.63
N GLU A 98 -12.11 3.48 -3.58
CA GLU A 98 -11.90 2.69 -4.81
C GLU A 98 -11.07 1.41 -4.55
N PRO A 99 -11.17 0.37 -5.40
CA PRO A 99 -10.46 -0.90 -5.20
C PRO A 99 -8.93 -0.76 -5.08
N SER A 100 -8.32 0.09 -5.91
CA SER A 100 -6.90 0.43 -5.86
C SER A 100 -6.49 1.08 -4.53
N SER A 101 -7.38 1.83 -3.89
CA SER A 101 -7.13 2.42 -2.57
C SER A 101 -7.31 1.40 -1.44
N ALA A 102 -8.11 0.36 -1.65
CA ALA A 102 -8.42 -0.64 -0.65
C ALA A 102 -7.34 -1.74 -0.50
N VAL A 103 -6.36 -1.79 -1.42
CA VAL A 103 -5.22 -2.73 -1.38
C VAL A 103 -4.49 -2.76 -0.05
N VAL A 104 -4.46 -1.62 0.64
CA VAL A 104 -3.78 -1.43 1.93
C VAL A 104 -4.42 -2.23 3.06
N TRP A 105 -5.68 -2.66 2.92
CA TRP A 105 -6.35 -3.47 3.95
C TRP A 105 -5.68 -4.84 4.10
N ALA A 106 -5.46 -5.56 3.00
CA ALA A 106 -4.77 -6.84 3.04
C ALA A 106 -3.33 -6.72 3.53
N ALA A 107 -2.71 -5.56 3.30
CA ALA A 107 -1.39 -5.28 3.84
C ALA A 107 -1.43 -5.06 5.36
N LEU A 108 -2.41 -4.29 5.87
CA LEU A 108 -2.61 -4.08 7.29
C LEU A 108 -2.84 -5.41 8.02
N GLU A 109 -3.80 -6.22 7.55
CA GLU A 109 -4.10 -7.54 8.13
C GLU A 109 -2.86 -8.44 8.24
N HIS A 110 -2.06 -8.49 7.17
CA HIS A 110 -0.86 -9.31 7.16
C HIS A 110 0.22 -8.74 8.08
N LEU A 111 0.47 -7.43 8.06
CA LEU A 111 1.50 -6.81 8.88
C LEU A 111 1.18 -6.89 10.37
N GLU A 112 -0.09 -6.80 10.76
CA GLU A 112 -0.55 -7.01 12.13
C GLU A 112 -0.35 -8.47 12.55
N LYS A 113 -0.77 -9.42 11.71
CA LYS A 113 -0.64 -10.86 11.98
C LYS A 113 0.83 -11.29 12.18
N GLU A 114 1.74 -10.74 11.38
CA GLU A 114 3.17 -11.05 11.44
C GLU A 114 3.94 -10.14 12.43
N GLU A 115 3.25 -9.30 13.21
CA GLU A 115 3.82 -8.39 14.21
C GLU A 115 4.91 -7.44 13.64
N LEU A 116 4.77 -7.07 12.36
CA LEU A 116 5.75 -6.24 11.63
C LEU A 116 5.54 -4.72 11.81
N ILE A 117 4.40 -4.34 12.37
CA ILE A 117 3.98 -2.96 12.67
C ILE A 117 3.68 -2.79 14.16
N GLY A 118 3.79 -1.55 14.63
CA GLY A 118 3.47 -1.20 16.02
C GLY A 118 2.01 -0.81 16.21
N ASN A 119 1.69 -0.28 17.40
CA ASN A 119 0.35 0.15 17.78
C ASN A 119 -0.16 1.43 17.09
N LYS A 120 0.68 2.15 16.35
CA LYS A 120 0.32 3.36 15.62
C LYS A 120 0.66 3.21 14.14
N VAL A 121 -0.37 3.13 13.32
CA VAL A 121 -0.26 2.93 11.87
C VAL A 121 -1.08 4.00 11.16
N LEU A 122 -0.50 4.59 10.12
CA LEU A 122 -1.19 5.49 9.21
C LEU A 122 -1.43 4.76 7.89
N VAL A 123 -2.68 4.70 7.46
CA VAL A 123 -3.08 4.05 6.21
C VAL A 123 -3.73 5.09 5.29
N PRO A 124 -3.01 5.61 4.29
CA PRO A 124 -3.58 6.57 3.34
C PRO A 124 -4.62 5.89 2.43
N LEU A 125 -5.85 6.37 2.45
CA LEU A 125 -6.91 6.01 1.50
C LEU A 125 -6.92 7.04 0.38
N THR A 126 -6.29 6.72 -0.75
CA THR A 126 -5.90 7.68 -1.78
C THR A 126 -6.99 8.04 -2.77
N GLY A 127 -8.04 7.22 -2.88
CA GLY A 127 -9.07 7.37 -3.89
C GLY A 127 -10.47 7.10 -3.36
N SER A 128 -11.40 7.96 -3.77
CA SER A 128 -12.82 7.83 -3.42
C SER A 128 -13.51 6.75 -4.25
N GLY A 129 -14.35 5.96 -3.58
CA GLY A 129 -15.17 4.92 -4.20
C GLY A 129 -16.43 5.44 -4.90
N LEU A 130 -16.69 6.76 -4.87
CA LEU A 130 -17.93 7.35 -5.41
C LEU A 130 -18.17 7.01 -6.89
N LYS A 131 -17.11 6.90 -7.71
CA LYS A 131 -17.21 6.50 -9.12
C LYS A 131 -17.53 5.02 -9.34
N TYR A 132 -17.42 4.18 -8.30
CA TYR A 132 -17.63 2.73 -8.34
C TYR A 132 -18.92 2.28 -7.65
N ILE A 133 -19.77 3.23 -7.20
CA ILE A 133 -21.08 2.91 -6.62
C ILE A 133 -21.91 2.11 -7.64
N GLY A 134 -22.40 0.94 -7.22
CA GLY A 134 -23.19 0.05 -8.08
C GLY A 134 -22.39 -0.84 -9.04
N GLN A 135 -21.07 -0.61 -9.20
CA GLN A 135 -20.20 -1.44 -10.03
C GLN A 135 -19.51 -2.55 -9.23
N ILE A 136 -19.18 -2.28 -7.96
CA ILE A 136 -18.58 -3.28 -7.06
C ILE A 136 -19.71 -4.07 -6.39
N LYS A 137 -19.89 -5.32 -6.83
CA LYS A 137 -20.71 -6.30 -6.09
C LYS A 137 -19.88 -6.85 -4.91
N LEU A 138 -20.30 -6.54 -3.68
CA LEU A 138 -19.71 -6.96 -2.40
C LEU A 138 -20.27 -8.27 -1.86
#